data_AF-A0A6L8A2M7-F1
#
_entry.id   AF-A0A6L8A2M7-F1
#
_cell.length_a   1.000
_cell.length_b   1.000
_cell.length_c   1.000
_cell.angle_alpha   90.00
_cell.angle_beta   90.00
_cell.angle_gamma   90.00
#
_symmetry.space_group_name_H-M   'P 1'
#
loop_
_entity.id
_entity.type
_entity.pdbx_description
1 polymer ?
#
loop_
_entity_poly.entity_id
_entity_poly.type
_entity_poly.pdbx_seq_one_letter_code
_entity_poly.pdbx_strand_id
1 'polypeptide(L)'
;APATIERLFLLHPDPWPKRRHRGRRFVQSATVRRFAELMPEGGTLRIATDHPVFLGWTLRIMGEQPWFDWTARRAADWLERPADWPQTRYEAKALKEGRRCTYLGYRRNGTPA
;
A
#
# COMPACT_ATOMS: atom_id res chain seq x y z
N ALA A 1 -16.11 17.00 -3.01
CA ALA A 1 -15.06 17.76 -3.71
C ALA A 1 -13.97 16.80 -4.17
N PRO A 2 -13.32 17.03 -5.33
CA PRO A 2 -12.16 16.22 -5.76
C PRO A 2 -11.01 16.35 -4.76
N ALA A 3 -10.11 15.35 -4.70
CA ALA A 3 -8.89 15.42 -3.91
C ALA A 3 -9.06 15.73 -2.40
N THR A 4 -10.01 15.09 -1.72
CA THR A 4 -10.32 15.34 -0.29
C THR A 4 -9.80 14.28 0.68
N ILE A 5 -9.26 13.16 0.18
CA ILE A 5 -8.75 12.09 1.03
C ILE A 5 -7.28 12.35 1.36
N GLU A 6 -7.01 12.91 2.53
CA GLU A 6 -5.63 13.19 2.97
C GLU A 6 -4.81 11.92 3.25
N ARG A 7 -5.48 10.85 3.70
CA ARG A 7 -4.83 9.57 4.03
C ARG A 7 -5.69 8.39 3.60
N LEU A 8 -5.08 7.48 2.83
CA LEU A 8 -5.71 6.25 2.37
C LEU A 8 -4.95 5.06 2.93
N PHE A 9 -5.69 4.09 3.48
CA PHE A 9 -5.13 2.85 4.01
C PHE A 9 -5.66 1.65 3.23
N LEU A 10 -4.76 0.76 2.82
CA LEU A 10 -5.05 -0.55 2.26
C LEU A 10 -4.39 -1.61 3.13
N LEU A 11 -5.16 -2.21 4.04
CA LEU A 11 -4.62 -3.05 5.12
C LEU A 11 -4.97 -4.51 4.89
N HIS A 12 -3.95 -5.36 4.69
CA HIS A 12 -4.06 -6.81 4.55
C HIS A 12 -5.14 -7.25 3.52
N PRO A 13 -5.14 -6.70 2.29
CA PRO A 13 -6.08 -7.13 1.27
C PRO A 13 -5.80 -8.57 0.82
N ASP A 14 -6.79 -9.21 0.20
CA ASP A 14 -6.64 -10.57 -0.30
C ASP A 14 -5.47 -10.69 -1.29
N PRO A 15 -4.48 -11.58 -1.05
CA PRO A 15 -3.23 -11.58 -1.80
C PRO A 15 -3.33 -12.22 -3.18
N TRP A 16 -4.36 -13.06 -3.41
CA TRP A 16 -4.61 -13.79 -4.65
C TRP A 16 -3.32 -14.40 -5.25
N PRO A 17 -2.70 -15.39 -4.59
CA PRO A 17 -1.36 -15.86 -4.95
C PRO A 17 -1.28 -16.53 -6.32
N LYS A 18 -2.35 -17.20 -6.75
CA LYS A 18 -2.40 -17.94 -8.03
C LYS A 18 -2.36 -16.97 -9.21
N ARG A 19 -1.55 -17.26 -10.23
CA ARG A 19 -1.36 -16.42 -11.44
C ARG A 19 -2.68 -16.03 -12.11
N ARG A 20 -3.61 -16.98 -12.25
CA ARG A 20 -4.95 -16.75 -12.83
C ARG A 20 -5.82 -15.75 -12.06
N HIS A 21 -5.46 -15.39 -10.83
CA HIS A 21 -6.21 -14.44 -10.00
C HIS A 21 -5.52 -13.07 -9.91
N ARG A 22 -4.46 -12.81 -10.69
CA ARG A 22 -3.72 -11.53 -10.64
C ARG A 22 -4.63 -10.31 -10.81
N GLY A 23 -5.62 -10.40 -11.70
CA GLY A 23 -6.60 -9.33 -11.92
C GLY A 23 -7.55 -9.06 -10.74
N ARG A 24 -7.59 -9.92 -9.72
CA ARG A 24 -8.40 -9.73 -8.50
C ARG A 24 -7.67 -8.97 -7.39
N ARG A 25 -6.35 -8.77 -7.52
CA ARG A 25 -5.57 -8.01 -6.53
C ARG A 25 -6.02 -6.57 -6.57
N PHE A 26 -6.21 -5.97 -5.39
CA PHE A 26 -6.72 -4.60 -5.30
C PHE A 26 -5.78 -3.56 -5.94
N VAL A 27 -4.47 -3.72 -5.71
CA VAL A 27 -3.45 -2.86 -6.32
C VAL A 27 -3.30 -3.23 -7.79
N GLN A 28 -3.82 -2.37 -8.65
CA GLN A 28 -3.69 -2.39 -10.11
C GLN A 28 -3.43 -0.95 -10.56
N SER A 29 -2.87 -0.74 -11.75
CA SER A 29 -2.63 0.62 -12.28
C SER A 29 -3.91 1.48 -12.27
N ALA A 30 -5.05 0.92 -12.65
CA ALA A 30 -6.34 1.63 -12.61
C ALA A 30 -6.75 2.04 -11.19
N THR A 31 -6.59 1.15 -10.21
CA THR A 31 -6.91 1.47 -8.80
C THR A 31 -5.95 2.53 -8.24
N VAL A 32 -4.67 2.44 -8.56
CA VAL A 32 -3.66 3.41 -8.11
C VAL A 32 -3.91 4.79 -8.73
N ARG A 33 -4.28 4.86 -10.02
CA ARG A 33 -4.76 6.10 -10.66
C ARG A 33 -5.93 6.69 -9.87
N ARG A 34 -6.91 5.86 -9.51
CA ARG A 34 -8.06 6.33 -8.74
C ARG A 34 -7.68 6.87 -7.37
N PHE A 35 -6.68 6.29 -6.69
CA PHE A 35 -6.15 6.89 -5.45
C PHE A 35 -5.55 8.28 -5.72
N ALA A 36 -4.79 8.43 -6.80
CA ALA A 36 -4.17 9.71 -7.14
C ALA A 36 -5.19 10.83 -7.43
N GLU A 37 -6.36 10.50 -7.99
CA GLU A 37 -7.48 11.43 -8.22
C GLU A 37 -8.21 11.83 -6.92
N LEU A 38 -8.29 10.92 -5.96
CA LEU A 38 -9.02 11.12 -4.70
C LEU A 38 -8.20 11.86 -3.64
N MET A 39 -6.88 11.93 -3.81
CA MET A 39 -5.96 12.48 -2.83
C MET A 39 -5.36 13.82 -3.27
N PRO A 40 -5.25 14.82 -2.38
CA PRO A 40 -4.52 16.05 -2.68
C PRO A 40 -3.01 15.78 -2.76
N GLU A 41 -2.27 16.70 -3.39
CA GLU A 41 -0.82 16.73 -3.25
C GLU A 41 -0.42 16.70 -1.78
N GLY A 42 0.61 15.94 -1.44
CA GLY A 42 1.02 15.72 -0.07
C GLY A 42 0.19 14.66 0.68
N GLY A 43 -0.89 14.13 0.09
CA GLY A 43 -1.67 13.04 0.66
C GLY A 43 -0.85 11.76 0.86
N THR A 44 -1.26 10.93 1.84
CA THR A 44 -0.49 9.75 2.28
C THR A 44 -1.21 8.44 1.94
N LEU A 45 -0.58 7.58 1.15
CA LEU A 45 -1.06 6.24 0.83
C LEU A 45 -0.26 5.22 1.64
N ARG A 46 -0.98 4.39 2.38
CA ARG A 46 -0.41 3.40 3.31
C ARG A 46 -0.93 2.01 2.97
N ILE A 47 -0.02 1.09 2.65
CA ILE A 47 -0.36 -0.29 2.30
C ILE A 47 0.33 -1.23 3.28
N ALA A 48 -0.42 -2.10 3.95
CA ALA A 48 0.15 -3.15 4.79
C ALA A 48 -0.17 -4.54 4.25
N THR A 49 0.82 -5.43 4.30
CA THR A 49 0.64 -6.84 3.96
C THR A 49 1.66 -7.72 4.67
N ASP A 50 1.24 -8.94 4.95
CA ASP A 50 1.99 -10.07 5.49
C ASP A 50 2.26 -11.15 4.41
N HIS A 51 1.89 -10.88 3.15
CA HIS A 51 1.93 -11.88 2.08
C HIS A 51 2.94 -11.50 0.97
N PRO A 52 4.02 -12.28 0.77
CA PRO A 52 5.13 -11.90 -0.11
C PRO A 52 4.75 -11.72 -1.59
N VAL A 53 3.83 -12.54 -2.10
CA VAL A 53 3.35 -12.39 -3.49
C VAL A 53 2.59 -11.08 -3.70
N PHE A 54 1.81 -10.64 -2.72
CA PHE A 54 1.06 -9.39 -2.81
C PHE A 54 2.00 -8.19 -2.61
N LEU A 55 2.98 -8.32 -1.72
CA LEU A 55 4.06 -7.32 -1.55
C LEU A 55 4.81 -7.08 -2.85
N GLY A 56 5.37 -8.13 -3.47
CA GLY A 56 6.13 -8.01 -4.71
C GLY A 56 5.29 -7.45 -5.86
N TRP A 57 4.01 -7.82 -5.93
CA TRP A 57 3.06 -7.24 -6.88
C TRP A 57 2.84 -5.75 -6.64
N THR A 58 2.61 -5.36 -5.38
CA THR A 58 2.36 -3.97 -4.99
C THR A 58 3.56 -3.09 -5.30
N LEU A 59 4.78 -3.51 -4.91
CA LEU A 59 6.01 -2.78 -5.21
C LEU A 59 6.21 -2.58 -6.71
N ARG A 60 5.97 -3.62 -7.52
CA ARG A 60 6.05 -3.53 -8.99
C ARG A 60 5.05 -2.52 -9.54
N ILE A 61 3.75 -2.66 -9.23
CA ILE A 61 2.72 -1.79 -9.80
C ILE A 61 2.94 -0.34 -9.36
N MET A 62 3.23 -0.10 -8.08
CA MET A 62 3.49 1.24 -7.55
C MET A 62 4.72 1.88 -8.18
N GLY A 63 5.82 1.12 -8.39
CA GLY A 63 7.02 1.62 -9.05
C GLY A 63 6.83 1.95 -10.53
N GLU A 64 5.78 1.43 -11.16
CA GLU A 64 5.40 1.77 -12.54
C GLU A 64 4.49 3.02 -12.62
N GLN A 65 4.02 3.56 -11.49
CA GLN A 65 3.11 4.71 -11.47
C GLN A 65 3.84 6.02 -11.14
N PRO A 66 3.53 7.15 -11.81
CA PRO A 66 4.24 8.41 -11.61
C PRO A 66 3.68 9.29 -10.47
N TRP A 67 2.53 8.92 -9.88
CA TRP A 67 1.76 9.83 -9.00
C TRP A 67 2.19 9.85 -7.54
N PHE A 68 3.02 8.89 -7.13
CA PHE A 68 3.33 8.60 -5.74
C PHE A 68 4.83 8.38 -5.55
N ASP A 69 5.40 9.06 -4.56
CA ASP A 69 6.80 8.89 -4.17
C ASP A 69 6.91 7.89 -3.02
N TRP A 70 7.86 6.97 -3.13
CA TRP A 70 8.22 6.06 -2.05
C TRP A 70 8.87 6.82 -0.89
N THR A 71 8.36 6.64 0.33
CA THR A 71 8.82 7.44 1.49
C THR A 71 9.90 6.77 2.33
N ALA A 72 10.15 5.48 2.14
CA ALA A 72 11.06 4.71 2.98
C ALA A 72 12.52 4.96 2.56
N ARG A 73 13.37 5.36 3.50
CA ARG A 73 14.81 5.62 3.30
C ARG A 73 15.70 4.53 3.86
N ARG A 74 15.17 3.72 4.77
CA ARG A 74 15.84 2.58 5.41
C ARG A 74 14.88 1.41 5.60
N ALA A 75 15.43 0.24 5.93
CA ALA A 75 14.64 -0.98 6.14
C ALA A 75 13.55 -0.82 7.21
N ALA A 76 13.88 -0.18 8.34
CA ALA A 76 12.93 0.05 9.43
C ALA A 76 11.66 0.79 8.98
N ASP A 77 11.77 1.72 8.02
CA ASP A 77 10.64 2.55 7.56
C ASP A 77 9.52 1.73 6.88
N TRP A 78 9.79 0.47 6.49
CA TRP A 78 8.79 -0.43 5.90
C TRP A 78 8.72 -1.82 6.55
N LEU A 79 9.57 -2.09 7.55
CA LEU A 79 9.55 -3.33 8.35
C LEU A 79 8.97 -3.12 9.76
N GLU A 80 8.95 -1.88 10.26
CA GLU A 80 8.36 -1.55 11.55
C GLU A 80 7.03 -0.83 11.36
N ARG A 81 6.03 -1.15 12.20
CA ARG A 81 4.73 -0.47 12.15
C ARG A 81 4.86 0.97 12.64
N PRO A 82 4.45 1.99 11.86
CA PRO A 82 4.35 3.36 12.36
C PRO A 82 3.37 3.50 13.53
N ALA A 83 3.67 4.37 14.49
CA ALA A 83 2.87 4.52 15.71
C ALA A 83 1.40 4.94 15.44
N ASP A 84 1.16 5.71 14.38
CA ASP A 84 -0.16 6.18 13.96
C ASP A 84 -0.86 5.22 12.98
N TRP A 85 -0.37 3.99 12.86
CA TRP A 85 -0.95 2.95 12.02
C TRP A 85 -1.93 2.09 12.84
N PRO A 86 -3.19 1.92 12.39
CA PRO A 86 -4.15 1.13 13.13
C PRO A 86 -3.78 -0.36 13.09
N GLN A 87 -3.62 -0.97 14.27
CA GLN A 87 -3.42 -2.41 14.36
C GLN A 87 -4.65 -3.15 13.85
N THR A 88 -4.44 -4.16 13.00
CA THR A 88 -5.54 -5.03 12.53
C THR A 88 -5.48 -6.40 13.21
N ARG A 89 -6.63 -7.10 13.27
CA ARG A 89 -6.68 -8.51 13.69
C ARG A 89 -5.82 -9.43 12.80
N TYR A 90 -5.67 -9.07 11.52
CA TYR A 90 -4.88 -9.84 10.55
C TYR A 90 -3.38 -9.72 10.84
N GLU A 91 -2.93 -8.51 11.16
CA GLU A 91 -1.55 -8.25 11.60
C GLU A 91 -1.23 -9.01 12.87
N ALA A 92 -2.08 -8.90 13.90
CA ALA A 92 -1.87 -9.62 15.17
C ALA A 92 -1.79 -11.14 14.95
N LYS A 93 -2.65 -11.69 14.07
CA LYS A 93 -2.59 -13.10 13.67
C LYS A 93 -1.29 -13.44 12.95
N ALA A 94 -0.84 -12.62 12.01
CA ALA A 94 0.39 -12.84 11.26
C ALA A 94 1.62 -12.89 12.17
N LEU A 95 1.73 -11.94 13.10
CA LEU A 95 2.80 -11.89 14.09
C LEU A 95 2.77 -13.12 15.01
N LYS A 96 1.60 -13.53 15.47
CA LYS A 96 1.43 -14.76 16.28
C LYS A 96 1.89 -16.02 15.54
N GLU A 97 1.72 -16.06 14.23
CA GLU A 97 2.16 -17.15 13.35
C GLU A 97 3.64 -17.02 12.92
N GLY A 98 4.38 -16.04 13.44
CA GLY A 98 5.80 -15.81 13.09
C GLY A 98 6.01 -15.22 11.70
N ARG A 99 4.95 -14.75 11.04
CA ARG A 99 5.02 -14.11 9.72
C ARG A 99 5.39 -12.62 9.89
N ARG A 100 6.11 -12.08 8.91
CA ARG A 100 6.52 -10.67 8.90
C ARG A 100 5.48 -9.84 8.17
N CYS A 101 5.05 -8.74 8.79
CA CYS A 101 4.26 -7.70 8.16
C CYS A 101 5.20 -6.64 7.55
N THR A 102 4.72 -5.99 6.49
CA THR A 102 5.40 -4.89 5.81
C THR A 102 4.45 -3.70 5.70
N TYR A 103 5.01 -2.50 5.81
CA TYR A 103 4.26 -1.24 5.94
C TYR A 103 4.78 -0.26 4.89
N LEU A 104 4.11 -0.22 3.74
CA LEU A 104 4.52 0.61 2.61
C LEU A 104 3.91 2.00 2.73
N GLY A 105 4.76 3.02 2.71
CA GLY A 105 4.35 4.43 2.75
C GLY A 105 4.66 5.15 1.44
N TYR A 106 3.66 5.82 0.89
CA TYR A 106 3.76 6.62 -0.32
C TYR A 106 3.19 8.04 -0.11
N ARG A 107 3.80 9.02 -0.77
CA ARG A 107 3.37 10.42 -0.76
C ARG A 107 2.85 10.82 -2.14
N ARG A 108 1.66 11.41 -2.22
CA ARG A 108 1.10 11.96 -3.45
C ARG A 108 1.91 13.19 -3.89
N ASN A 109 2.43 13.19 -5.12
CA ASN A 109 3.41 14.19 -5.60
C ASN A 109 2.85 15.29 -6.53
N GLY A 110 1.53 15.44 -6.62
CA GLY A 110 0.89 16.47 -7.46
C GLY A 110 0.75 16.13 -8.95
N THR A 111 1.52 15.18 -9.50
CA THR A 111 1.41 14.74 -10.92
C THR A 111 -0.03 14.40 -11.30
N PRO A 112 -0.63 14.98 -12.35
CA PRO A 112 -2.02 14.68 -12.75
C PRO A 112 -2.26 13.20 -13.05
N ALA A 113 -3.43 12.70 -12.67
CA ALA A 113 -3.83 11.30 -12.79
C ALA A 113 -4.41 10.91 -14.16
#